data_AF-C0DC27-F1
#
_entry.id   AF-C0DC27-F1
#
_cell.length_a   1.000
_cell.length_b   1.000
_cell.length_c   1.000
_cell.angle_alpha   90.00
_cell.angle_beta   90.00
_cell.angle_gamma   90.00
#
_symmetry.space_group_name_H-M   'P 1'
#
loop_
_entity.id
_entity.type
_entity.pdbx_description
1 polymer ?
#
loop_
_entity_poly.entity_id
_entity_poly.type
_entity_poly.pdbx_seq_one_letter_code
_entity_poly.pdbx_strand_id
1 'polypeptide(L)'
;SAAPAGKLEWKAQKEEQARIRKLQNDLKKTEDEIHRLETRDAEIDGLLALEEVYTDVARLMELNKEKEEGASRLEELYARWEELAEEI
;
A
#
# COMPACT_ATOMS: atom_id res chain seq x y z
N SER A 1 3.51 -46.26 -19.42
CA SER A 1 2.50 -45.20 -19.56
C SER A 1 2.72 -44.14 -18.50
N ALA A 2 3.18 -42.94 -18.85
CA ALA A 2 3.50 -41.84 -17.92
C ALA A 2 2.66 -40.57 -18.18
N ALA A 3 1.37 -40.75 -18.49
CA ALA A 3 0.48 -39.65 -18.89
C ALA A 3 -0.26 -38.88 -17.75
N PRO A 4 -0.39 -39.36 -16.48
CA PRO A 4 -1.11 -38.59 -15.45
C PRO A 4 -0.23 -37.55 -14.73
N ALA A 5 1.08 -37.79 -14.61
CA ALA A 5 2.00 -36.91 -13.87
C ALA A 5 2.16 -35.53 -14.54
N GLY A 6 2.37 -35.47 -15.86
CA GLY A 6 2.59 -34.19 -16.56
C GLY A 6 1.37 -33.26 -16.58
N LYS A 7 0.14 -33.79 -16.54
CA LYS A 7 -1.07 -32.95 -16.42
C LYS A 7 -1.26 -32.39 -15.02
N LEU A 8 -0.93 -33.17 -13.98
CA LEU A 8 -0.97 -32.72 -12.58
C LEU A 8 0.10 -31.64 -12.34
N GLU A 9 1.30 -31.86 -12.84
CA GLU A 9 2.42 -30.92 -12.72
C GLU A 9 2.15 -29.59 -13.44
N TRP A 10 1.60 -29.65 -14.65
CA TRP A 10 1.18 -28.46 -15.40
C TRP A 10 0.09 -27.64 -14.69
N LYS A 11 -0.85 -28.31 -14.03
CA LYS A 11 -1.90 -27.64 -13.26
C LYS A 11 -1.31 -26.94 -12.02
N ALA A 12 -0.43 -27.63 -11.29
CA ALA A 12 0.25 -27.07 -10.11
C ALA A 12 1.11 -25.85 -10.48
N GLN A 13 1.87 -25.90 -11.59
CA GLN A 13 2.65 -24.76 -12.07
C GLN A 13 1.78 -23.53 -12.41
N LYS A 14 0.62 -23.75 -13.02
CA LYS A 14 -0.31 -22.65 -13.34
C LYS A 14 -0.92 -22.03 -12.09
N GLU A 15 -1.29 -22.83 -11.11
CA GLU A 15 -1.82 -22.36 -9.83
C GLU A 15 -0.78 -21.53 -9.09
N GLU A 16 0.48 -21.97 -9.06
CA GLU A 16 1.57 -21.24 -8.43
C GLU A 16 1.88 -19.92 -9.16
N GLN A 17 1.91 -19.92 -10.49
CA GLN A 17 2.05 -18.67 -11.25
C GLN A 17 0.90 -17.68 -10.98
N ALA A 18 -0.33 -18.18 -10.83
CA ALA A 18 -1.47 -17.34 -10.50
C ALA A 18 -1.36 -16.76 -9.08
N ARG A 19 -0.90 -17.57 -8.11
CA ARG A 19 -0.61 -17.12 -6.73
C ARG A 19 0.44 -16.01 -6.74
N ILE A 20 1.59 -16.22 -7.37
CA ILE A 20 2.69 -15.23 -7.43
C ILE A 20 2.21 -13.93 -8.07
N ARG A 21 1.48 -14.00 -9.21
CA ARG A 21 0.93 -12.80 -9.85
C ARG A 21 -0.03 -12.04 -8.94
N LYS A 22 -0.84 -12.75 -8.16
CA LYS A 22 -1.75 -12.11 -7.20
C LYS A 22 -0.95 -11.38 -6.11
N LEU A 23 0.04 -12.04 -5.51
CA LEU A 23 0.89 -11.43 -4.49
C LEU A 23 1.64 -10.20 -5.03
N GLN A 24 2.23 -10.29 -6.22
CA GLN A 24 2.91 -9.15 -6.87
C GLN A 24 1.96 -7.97 -7.13
N ASN A 25 0.73 -8.25 -7.56
CA ASN A 25 -0.27 -7.20 -7.77
C ASN A 25 -0.72 -6.56 -6.45
N ASP A 26 -0.85 -7.37 -5.40
CA ASP A 26 -1.23 -6.87 -4.07
C ASP A 26 -0.08 -6.04 -3.47
N LEU A 27 1.18 -6.48 -3.61
CA LEU A 27 2.36 -5.72 -3.20
C LEU A 27 2.41 -4.37 -3.91
N LYS A 28 2.28 -4.36 -5.24
CA LYS A 28 2.29 -3.12 -6.02
C LYS A 28 1.20 -2.14 -5.58
N LYS A 29 -0.02 -2.61 -5.30
CA LYS A 29 -1.11 -1.75 -4.82
C LYS A 29 -0.81 -1.15 -3.45
N THR A 30 -0.21 -1.96 -2.57
CA THR A 30 0.23 -1.48 -1.26
C THR A 30 1.29 -0.39 -1.42
N GLU A 31 2.29 -0.59 -2.27
CA GLU A 31 3.33 0.39 -2.58
C GLU A 31 2.76 1.69 -3.18
N ASP A 32 1.84 1.57 -4.15
CA ASP A 32 1.20 2.71 -4.79
C ASP A 32 0.41 3.56 -3.76
N GLU A 33 -0.29 2.91 -2.82
CA GLU A 33 -1.05 3.61 -1.77
C GLU A 33 -0.14 4.24 -0.70
N ILE A 34 0.94 3.56 -0.31
CA ILE A 34 1.99 4.13 0.57
C ILE A 34 2.52 5.41 -0.06
N HIS A 35 2.98 5.33 -1.31
CA HIS A 35 3.55 6.49 -2.00
C HIS A 35 2.58 7.66 -2.11
N ARG A 36 1.29 7.37 -2.34
CA ARG A 36 0.24 8.37 -2.37
C ARG A 36 0.05 9.06 -1.02
N LEU A 37 0.01 8.30 0.08
CA LEU A 37 -0.14 8.84 1.42
C LEU A 37 1.07 9.66 1.85
N GLU A 38 2.29 9.20 1.54
CA GLU A 38 3.53 9.96 1.80
C GLU A 38 3.58 11.26 1.02
N THR A 39 3.16 11.24 -0.24
CA THR A 39 3.05 12.46 -1.06
C THR A 39 2.05 13.42 -0.44
N ARG A 40 0.90 12.91 0.01
CA ARG A 40 -0.13 13.73 0.64
C ARG A 40 0.33 14.31 1.98
N ASP A 41 1.05 13.53 2.78
CA ASP A 41 1.64 13.97 4.05
C ASP A 41 2.60 15.16 3.83
N ALA A 42 3.49 15.05 2.85
CA ALA A 42 4.41 16.12 2.48
C ALA A 42 3.68 17.37 1.94
N GLU A 43 2.60 17.19 1.18
CA GLU A 43 1.74 18.31 0.76
C GLU A 43 1.08 19.01 1.95
N ILE A 44 0.57 18.25 2.92
CA ILE A 44 -0.05 18.79 4.14
C ILE A 44 0.98 19.59 4.94
N ASP A 45 2.22 19.10 5.06
CA ASP A 45 3.30 19.85 5.71
C ASP A 45 3.59 21.18 5.01
N GLY A 46 3.58 21.18 3.68
CA GLY A 46 3.69 22.41 2.89
C GLY A 46 2.54 23.38 3.15
N LEU A 47 1.29 22.88 3.23
CA LEU A 47 0.11 23.70 3.52
C LEU A 47 0.14 24.28 4.93
N LEU A 48 0.52 23.48 5.94
CA LEU A 48 0.60 23.92 7.34
C LEU A 48 1.64 25.02 7.55
N ALA A 49 2.63 25.15 6.67
CA ALA A 49 3.61 26.22 6.69
C ALA A 49 3.10 27.56 6.10
N LEU A 50 1.92 27.59 5.47
CA LEU A 50 1.36 28.80 4.85
C LEU A 50 0.67 29.70 5.89
N GLU A 51 0.89 31.01 5.78
CA GLU A 51 0.31 32.01 6.71
C GLU A 51 -1.22 32.01 6.75
N GLU A 52 -1.83 31.88 5.58
CA GLU A 52 -3.27 31.80 5.40
C GLU A 52 -3.88 30.55 6.05
N VAL A 53 -3.09 29.49 6.24
CA VAL A 53 -3.53 28.23 6.84
C VAL A 53 -3.34 28.26 8.34
N TYR A 54 -2.20 28.75 8.87
CA TYR A 54 -1.98 28.74 10.32
C TYR A 54 -2.93 29.68 11.08
N THR A 55 -3.47 30.70 10.41
CA THR A 55 -4.45 31.62 11.00
C THR A 55 -5.88 31.08 10.92
N ASP A 56 -6.14 30.06 10.12
CA ASP A 56 -7.42 29.36 10.01
C ASP A 56 -7.44 28.09 10.88
N VAL A 57 -8.01 28.23 12.07
CA VAL A 57 -8.11 27.14 13.06
C VAL A 57 -8.90 25.94 12.53
N ALA A 58 -9.95 26.15 11.74
CA ALA A 58 -10.74 25.05 11.19
C ALA A 58 -9.91 24.25 10.19
N ARG A 59 -9.20 24.96 9.30
CA ARG A 59 -8.32 24.33 8.32
C ARG A 59 -7.15 23.59 8.97
N LEU A 60 -6.56 24.15 10.02
CA LEU A 60 -5.53 23.47 10.81
C LEU A 60 -6.03 22.16 11.41
N MET A 61 -7.23 22.16 12.00
CA MET A 61 -7.79 20.93 12.60
C MET A 61 -8.05 19.85 11.55
N GLU A 62 -8.59 20.23 10.37
CA GLU A 62 -8.80 19.30 9.26
C GLU A 62 -7.49 18.66 8.78
N LEU A 63 -6.46 19.49 8.53
CA LEU A 63 -5.16 19.03 8.03
C LEU A 63 -4.43 18.15 9.05
N ASN A 64 -4.46 18.51 10.34
CA ASN A 64 -3.86 17.67 11.38
C ASN A 64 -4.58 16.34 11.53
N LYS A 65 -5.92 16.34 11.45
CA LYS A 65 -6.70 15.11 11.49
C LYS A 65 -6.39 14.20 10.29
N GLU A 66 -6.31 14.77 9.09
CA GLU A 66 -5.93 14.02 7.89
C GLU A 66 -4.52 13.41 8.04
N LYS A 67 -3.58 14.16 8.65
CA LYS A 67 -2.23 13.68 8.94
C LYS A 67 -2.22 12.51 9.94
N GLU A 68 -2.99 12.60 11.02
CA GLU A 68 -3.13 11.51 12.01
C GLU A 68 -3.73 10.24 11.40
N GLU A 69 -4.81 10.38 10.61
CA GLU A 69 -5.44 9.27 9.90
C GLU A 69 -4.50 8.65 8.86
N GLY A 70 -3.76 9.49 8.12
CA GLY A 70 -2.75 9.07 7.15
C GLY A 70 -1.59 8.31 7.79
N ALA A 71 -1.07 8.79 8.92
CA ALA A 71 0.00 8.12 9.67
C ALA A 71 -0.42 6.74 10.18
N SER A 72 -1.62 6.63 10.76
CA SER A 72 -2.17 5.33 11.17
C SER A 72 -2.34 4.38 9.99
N ARG A 73 -2.79 4.88 8.85
CA ARG A 73 -2.96 4.07 7.64
C ARG A 73 -1.63 3.62 7.05
N LEU A 74 -0.61 4.48 7.07
CA LEU A 74 0.75 4.15 6.64
C LEU A 74 1.34 3.01 7.47
N GLU A 75 1.17 3.04 8.79
CA GLU A 75 1.62 1.97 9.68
C GLU A 75 1.01 0.61 9.29
N GLU A 76 -0.31 0.56 9.06
CA GLU A 76 -0.99 -0.64 8.58
C GLU A 76 -0.48 -1.13 7.22
N LEU A 77 -0.26 -0.20 6.29
CA LEU A 77 0.21 -0.53 4.94
C LEU A 77 1.66 -1.02 4.95
N TYR A 78 2.52 -0.46 5.80
CA TYR A 78 3.89 -0.92 5.96
C TYR A 78 3.95 -2.34 6.54
N ALA A 79 3.14 -2.64 7.56
CA ALA A 79 3.01 -4.01 8.06
C ALA A 79 2.49 -4.96 6.98
N ARG A 80 1.49 -4.53 6.19
CA ARG A 80 0.97 -5.33 5.08
C ARG A 80 1.99 -5.54 3.96
N TRP A 81 2.81 -4.53 3.68
CA TRP A 81 3.88 -4.62 2.70
C TRP A 81 4.92 -5.65 3.14
N GLU A 82 5.31 -5.63 4.42
CA GLU A 82 6.26 -6.59 4.99
C GLU A 82 5.73 -8.03 4.86
N GLU A 83 4.47 -8.28 5.25
CA GLU A 83 3.82 -9.59 5.05
C GLU A 83 3.86 -10.06 3.59
N LEU A 84 3.52 -9.17 2.65
CA LEU A 84 3.48 -9.50 1.22
C LEU A 84 4.87 -9.73 0.64
N ALA A 85 5.86 -8.96 1.08
CA ALA A 85 7.24 -9.08 0.66
C ALA A 85 7.90 -10.37 1.18
N GLU A 86 7.51 -10.84 2.36
CA GLU A 86 7.93 -12.15 2.88
C GLU A 86 7.26 -13.34 2.17
N GLU A 87 6.05 -13.15 1.63
CA GLU A 87 5.27 -14.20 0.95
C GLU A 87 5.63 -14.41 -0.54
N ILE A 88 6.33 -13.47 -1.16
CA ILE A 88 6.76 -13.47 -2.58
C ILE A 88 8.10 -14.18 -2.75
#